data_AF-A0A529SNV3-F1
#
_entry.id   AF-A0A529SNV3-F1
#
_cell.length_a   1.000
_cell.length_b   1.000
_cell.length_c   1.000
_cell.angle_alpha   90.00
_cell.angle_beta   90.00
_cell.angle_gamma   90.00
#
_symmetry.space_group_name_H-M   'P 1'
#
loop_
_entity.id
_entity.type
_entity.pdbx_description
1 polymer ?
#
loop_
_entity_poly.entity_id
_entity_poly.type
_entity_poly.pdbx_seq_one_letter_code
_entity_poly.pdbx_strand_id
1 'polypeptide(L)'
;ERGMRSAERLGAMCPDAGHMNHMPGHIYVLCGEYEKAKLASEKAVRANDLYLAYAGEPTYYLLGCCHDLHLMMFTCMLLGQYRPALRAADKVRNLVTRDVVSIPERPKLTQTVEGYHAMKSHVQVRFGRWREIIDEPMNGEPGLYVVTTALQHYAKGVAHATLRDFASAERECDLFSRQIDSIPLERRFLS
;
A
#
# COMPACT_ATOMS: atom_id res chain seq x y z
N GLU A 1 8.62 -8.54 -21.40
CA GLU A 1 9.70 -8.04 -22.28
C GLU A 1 9.22 -7.28 -23.53
N ARG A 2 8.35 -7.81 -24.41
CA ARG A 2 7.88 -7.11 -25.63
C ARG A 2 7.36 -5.68 -25.41
N GLY A 3 6.82 -5.38 -24.23
CA GLY A 3 6.33 -4.04 -23.86
C GLY A 3 7.39 -3.02 -23.45
N MET A 4 8.67 -3.41 -23.28
CA MET A 4 9.72 -2.54 -22.70
C MET A 4 9.90 -1.23 -23.47
N ARG A 5 9.95 -1.32 -24.81
CA ARG A 5 10.08 -0.13 -25.67
C ARG A 5 8.91 0.84 -25.52
N SER A 6 7.69 0.32 -25.33
CA SER A 6 6.51 1.15 -25.09
C SER A 6 6.57 1.80 -23.71
N ALA A 7 7.05 1.07 -22.69
CA ALA A 7 7.24 1.60 -21.35
C ALA A 7 8.24 2.77 -21.33
N GLU A 8 9.37 2.62 -22.02
CA GLU A 8 10.39 3.67 -22.15
C GLU A 8 9.84 4.93 -22.83
N ARG A 9 9.09 4.77 -23.93
CA ARG A 9 8.43 5.90 -24.61
C ARG A 9 7.45 6.61 -23.70
N LEU A 10 6.58 5.85 -23.02
CA LEU A 10 5.56 6.37 -22.12
C LEU A 10 6.15 7.21 -20.98
N GLY A 11 7.24 6.75 -20.39
CA GLY A 11 7.89 7.43 -19.26
C GLY A 11 8.38 8.85 -19.56
N ALA A 12 8.49 9.25 -20.82
CA ALA A 12 8.92 10.60 -21.22
C ALA A 12 7.78 11.52 -21.68
N MET A 13 6.56 11.01 -21.92
CA MET A 13 5.52 11.76 -22.65
C MET A 13 4.76 12.80 -21.80
N CYS A 14 4.48 12.49 -20.53
CA CYS A 14 3.62 13.34 -19.68
C CYS A 14 4.25 13.56 -18.30
N PRO A 15 5.29 14.40 -18.19
CA PRO A 15 6.08 14.55 -16.95
C PRO A 15 5.25 15.02 -15.75
N ASP A 16 4.19 15.80 -15.96
CA ASP A 16 3.34 16.33 -14.89
C ASP A 16 2.17 15.41 -14.51
N ALA A 17 1.96 14.31 -15.25
CA ALA A 17 0.92 13.33 -14.95
C ALA A 17 1.52 12.18 -14.14
N GLY A 18 1.35 12.22 -12.81
CA GLY A 18 1.94 11.23 -11.90
C GLY A 18 1.62 9.78 -12.26
N HIS A 19 0.34 9.46 -12.47
CA HIS A 19 -0.03 8.11 -12.85
C HIS A 19 0.56 7.67 -14.21
N MET A 20 0.70 8.59 -15.18
CA MET A 20 1.35 8.28 -16.46
C MET A 20 2.85 8.00 -16.31
N ASN A 21 3.53 8.71 -15.40
CA ASN A 21 4.92 8.42 -15.06
C ASN A 21 5.08 7.05 -14.38
N HIS A 22 4.07 6.60 -13.66
CA HIS A 22 4.05 5.32 -12.95
C HIS A 22 3.83 4.13 -13.88
N MET A 23 2.97 4.24 -14.90
CA MET A 23 2.57 3.11 -15.75
C MET A 23 3.72 2.25 -16.32
N PRO A 24 4.86 2.81 -16.77
CA PRO A 24 6.03 2.02 -17.18
C PRO A 24 6.52 1.04 -16.12
N GLY A 25 6.39 1.42 -14.84
CA GLY A 25 6.83 0.64 -13.68
C GLY A 25 6.22 -0.76 -13.63
N HIS A 26 4.97 -0.95 -14.07
CA HIS A 26 4.36 -2.28 -14.15
C HIS A 26 5.11 -3.23 -15.08
N ILE A 27 5.54 -2.74 -16.25
CA ILE A 27 6.34 -3.54 -17.20
C ILE A 27 7.74 -3.79 -16.64
N TYR A 28 8.34 -2.78 -15.99
CA TYR A 28 9.66 -2.91 -15.38
C TYR A 28 9.68 -3.98 -14.28
N VAL A 29 8.72 -3.97 -13.36
CA VAL A 29 8.59 -4.98 -12.31
C VAL A 29 8.45 -6.38 -12.90
N LEU A 30 7.58 -6.56 -13.91
CA LEU A 30 7.38 -7.86 -14.56
C LEU A 30 8.62 -8.39 -15.28
N CYS A 31 9.55 -7.52 -15.67
CA CYS A 31 10.81 -7.90 -16.31
C CYS A 31 11.99 -7.95 -15.33
N GLY A 32 11.77 -7.78 -14.02
CA GLY A 32 12.85 -7.77 -13.02
C GLY A 32 13.67 -6.47 -12.95
N GLU A 33 13.26 -5.43 -13.69
CA GLU A 33 13.92 -4.13 -13.75
C GLU A 33 13.49 -3.24 -12.57
N TYR A 34 13.72 -3.71 -11.33
CA TYR A 34 13.16 -3.08 -10.14
C TYR A 34 13.69 -1.66 -9.89
N GLU A 35 14.95 -1.37 -10.18
CA GLU A 35 15.46 0.02 -10.03
C GLU A 35 14.75 0.97 -11.02
N LYS A 36 14.46 0.54 -12.25
CA LYS A 36 13.67 1.36 -13.20
C LYS A 36 12.24 1.58 -12.71
N ALA A 37 11.61 0.55 -12.14
CA ALA A 37 10.29 0.67 -11.54
C ALA A 37 10.28 1.69 -10.38
N LYS A 38 11.30 1.66 -9.51
CA LYS A 38 11.45 2.60 -8.41
C LYS A 38 11.62 4.03 -8.93
N LEU A 39 12.48 4.25 -9.91
CA LEU A 39 12.69 5.57 -10.52
C LEU A 39 11.41 6.12 -11.17
N ALA A 40 10.63 5.26 -11.83
CA ALA A 40 9.32 5.60 -12.37
C ALA A 40 8.34 6.02 -11.26
N SER A 41 8.27 5.25 -10.16
CA SER A 41 7.45 5.60 -9.00
C SER A 41 7.89 6.90 -8.34
N GLU A 42 9.19 7.16 -8.19
CA GLU A 42 9.69 8.44 -7.64
C GLU A 42 9.30 9.62 -8.52
N LYS A 43 9.31 9.47 -9.84
CA LYS A 43 8.83 10.49 -10.78
C LYS A 43 7.32 10.72 -10.63
N ALA A 44 6.54 9.64 -10.50
CA ALA A 44 5.11 9.71 -10.26
C ALA A 44 4.77 10.44 -8.95
N VAL A 45 5.44 10.07 -7.86
CA VAL A 45 5.25 10.68 -6.54
C VAL A 45 5.56 12.17 -6.55
N ARG A 46 6.62 12.61 -7.24
CA ARG A 46 6.92 14.05 -7.37
C ARG A 46 5.80 14.82 -8.09
N ALA A 47 5.27 14.28 -9.19
CA ALA A 47 4.16 14.91 -9.91
C ALA A 47 2.87 14.90 -9.08
N ASN A 48 2.58 13.80 -8.38
CA ASN A 48 1.46 13.70 -7.46
C ASN A 48 1.53 14.75 -6.35
N ASP A 49 2.72 14.97 -5.77
CA ASP A 49 2.92 15.96 -4.71
C ASP A 49 2.64 17.40 -5.18
N LEU A 50 3.07 17.75 -6.39
CA LEU A 50 2.76 19.05 -6.99
C LEU A 50 1.26 19.24 -7.19
N TYR A 51 0.57 18.20 -7.67
CA TYR A 51 -0.88 18.25 -7.85
C TYR A 51 -1.63 18.35 -6.52
N LEU A 52 -1.26 17.55 -5.53
CA LEU A 52 -1.91 17.54 -4.22
C LEU A 52 -1.74 18.89 -3.49
N ALA A 53 -0.58 19.54 -3.64
CA ALA A 53 -0.35 20.88 -3.13
C ALA A 53 -1.26 21.95 -3.81
N TYR A 54 -1.68 21.71 -5.05
CA TYR A 54 -2.56 22.60 -5.81
C TYR A 54 -4.05 22.34 -5.56
N ALA A 55 -4.47 21.08 -5.47
CA ALA A 55 -5.88 20.68 -5.53
C ALA A 55 -6.71 21.08 -4.29
N GLY A 56 -6.07 21.31 -3.14
CA GLY A 56 -6.71 21.80 -1.91
C GLY A 56 -7.57 20.78 -1.15
N GLU A 57 -8.33 19.93 -1.85
CA GLU A 57 -9.23 18.93 -1.28
C GLU A 57 -8.99 17.52 -1.88
N PRO A 58 -9.28 16.43 -1.14
CA PRO A 58 -9.17 15.07 -1.66
C PRO A 58 -10.08 14.82 -2.86
N THR A 59 -9.49 14.58 -4.04
CA THR A 59 -10.23 14.18 -5.25
C THR A 59 -10.05 12.69 -5.54
N TYR A 60 -10.74 12.17 -6.56
CA TYR A 60 -10.54 10.78 -7.03
C TYR A 60 -9.08 10.51 -7.46
N TYR A 61 -8.28 11.56 -7.71
CA TYR A 61 -6.85 11.48 -7.97
C TYR A 61 -6.06 10.79 -6.85
N LEU A 62 -6.56 10.85 -5.61
CA LEU A 62 -5.94 10.18 -4.47
C LEU A 62 -5.77 8.67 -4.70
N LEU A 63 -6.70 8.04 -5.42
CA LEU A 63 -6.60 6.63 -5.79
C LEU A 63 -5.34 6.37 -6.62
N GLY A 64 -5.05 7.23 -7.60
CA GLY A 64 -3.83 7.18 -8.40
C GLY A 64 -2.58 7.37 -7.56
N CYS A 65 -2.59 8.34 -6.63
CA CYS A 65 -1.47 8.57 -5.71
C CYS A 65 -1.13 7.32 -4.88
N CYS A 66 -2.15 6.71 -4.27
CA CYS A 66 -1.98 5.51 -3.45
C CYS A 66 -1.55 4.30 -4.29
N HIS A 67 -2.08 4.17 -5.52
CA HIS A 67 -1.67 3.13 -6.46
C HIS A 67 -0.19 3.26 -6.85
N ASP A 68 0.27 4.48 -7.11
CA ASP A 68 1.64 4.75 -7.49
C ASP A 68 2.62 4.41 -6.35
N LEU A 69 2.25 4.80 -5.12
CA LEU A 69 2.99 4.47 -3.90
C LEU A 69 3.00 2.97 -3.60
N HIS A 70 1.91 2.25 -3.87
CA HIS A 70 1.86 0.81 -3.65
C HIS A 70 2.86 0.05 -4.53
N LEU A 71 3.02 0.42 -5.81
CA LEU A 71 4.08 -0.15 -6.66
C LEU A 71 5.47 0.22 -6.14
N MET A 72 5.65 1.43 -5.60
CA MET A 72 6.91 1.83 -4.97
C MET A 72 7.24 0.94 -3.77
N MET A 73 6.26 0.66 -2.89
CA MET A 73 6.42 -0.26 -1.76
C MET A 73 6.89 -1.63 -2.24
N PHE A 74 6.15 -2.21 -3.20
CA PHE A 74 6.43 -3.53 -3.75
C PHE A 74 7.82 -3.62 -4.38
N THR A 75 8.17 -2.64 -5.20
CA THR A 75 9.46 -2.56 -5.88
C THR A 75 10.61 -2.41 -4.89
N CYS A 76 10.46 -1.53 -3.89
CA CYS A 76 11.48 -1.34 -2.87
C CYS A 76 11.65 -2.59 -1.97
N MET A 77 10.58 -3.35 -1.73
CA MET A 77 10.66 -4.65 -1.04
C MET A 77 11.47 -5.69 -1.84
N LEU A 78 11.35 -5.70 -3.17
CA LEU A 78 12.13 -6.59 -4.05
C LEU A 78 13.60 -6.16 -4.15
N LEU A 79 13.87 -4.86 -4.11
CA LEU A 79 15.24 -4.30 -4.05
C LEU A 79 15.90 -4.45 -2.66
N GLY A 80 15.19 -4.94 -1.64
CA GLY A 80 15.72 -5.01 -0.28
C GLY A 80 15.88 -3.63 0.40
N GLN A 81 15.19 -2.60 -0.09
CA GLN A 81 15.28 -1.23 0.40
C GLN A 81 14.17 -0.93 1.42
N TYR A 82 14.44 -1.22 2.70
CA TYR A 82 13.47 -1.03 3.79
C TYR A 82 12.98 0.41 3.94
N ARG A 83 13.91 1.38 4.08
CA ARG A 83 13.53 2.78 4.35
C ARG A 83 12.64 3.36 3.23
N PRO A 84 12.97 3.23 1.93
CA PRO A 84 12.07 3.65 0.86
C PRO A 84 10.70 2.97 0.87
N ALA A 85 10.65 1.65 1.10
CA ALA A 85 9.39 0.91 1.17
C ALA A 85 8.49 1.42 2.32
N LEU A 86 9.07 1.62 3.51
CA LEU A 86 8.34 2.14 4.66
C LEU A 86 7.86 3.57 4.43
N ARG A 87 8.71 4.45 3.85
CA ARG A 87 8.30 5.83 3.53
C ARG A 87 7.10 5.86 2.58
N ALA A 88 7.06 4.99 1.57
CA ALA A 88 5.91 4.90 0.67
C ALA A 88 4.65 4.44 1.42
N ALA A 89 4.77 3.45 2.30
CA ALA A 89 3.68 2.95 3.14
C ALA A 89 3.13 4.01 4.10
N ASP A 90 4.01 4.71 4.81
CA ASP A 90 3.62 5.81 5.71
C ASP A 90 2.97 6.96 4.94
N LYS A 91 3.45 7.26 3.73
CA LYS A 91 2.83 8.28 2.87
C LYS A 91 1.41 7.89 2.44
N VAL A 92 1.15 6.63 2.12
CA VAL A 92 -0.22 6.16 1.88
C VAL A 92 -1.07 6.33 3.13
N ARG A 93 -0.57 5.95 4.31
CA ARG A 93 -1.33 6.14 5.55
C ARG A 93 -1.66 7.61 5.85
N ASN A 94 -0.74 8.54 5.55
CA ASN A 94 -0.99 9.98 5.69
C ASN A 94 -2.02 10.52 4.70
N LEU A 95 -2.07 9.96 3.49
CA LEU A 95 -3.04 10.32 2.45
C LEU A 95 -4.43 9.72 2.70
N VAL A 96 -4.47 8.52 3.28
CA VAL A 96 -5.71 7.77 3.55
C VAL A 96 -6.16 8.02 4.98
N THR A 97 -6.61 9.25 5.22
CA THR A 97 -7.14 9.68 6.52
C THR A 97 -8.50 9.03 6.80
N ARG A 98 -8.95 9.15 8.06
CA ARG A 98 -10.28 8.71 8.48
C ARG A 98 -11.38 9.30 7.60
N ASP A 99 -11.33 10.61 7.34
CA ASP A 99 -12.33 11.32 6.55
C ASP A 99 -12.40 10.81 5.10
N VAL A 100 -11.26 10.38 4.54
CA VAL A 100 -11.20 9.77 3.20
C VAL A 100 -11.86 8.39 3.20
N VAL A 101 -11.57 7.54 4.18
CA VAL A 101 -12.13 6.17 4.19
C VAL A 101 -13.62 6.15 4.60
N SER A 102 -14.11 7.20 5.24
CA SER A 102 -15.50 7.31 5.67
C SER A 102 -16.44 7.95 4.66
N ILE A 103 -15.99 8.32 3.44
CA ILE A 103 -16.85 8.93 2.41
C ILE A 103 -17.94 7.94 1.97
N PRO A 104 -19.22 8.17 2.31
CA PRO A 104 -20.27 7.17 2.09
C PRO A 104 -20.66 7.01 0.61
N GLU A 105 -20.59 8.08 -0.19
CA GLU A 105 -21.03 8.06 -1.60
C GLU A 105 -20.00 7.46 -2.56
N ARG A 106 -18.81 7.07 -2.06
CA ARG A 106 -17.70 6.62 -2.91
C ARG A 106 -17.09 5.29 -2.45
N PRO A 107 -17.90 4.21 -2.35
CA PRO A 107 -17.42 2.93 -1.84
C PRO A 107 -16.17 2.48 -2.59
N LYS A 108 -16.18 2.40 -3.92
CA LYS A 108 -14.99 1.93 -4.67
C LYS A 108 -13.69 2.68 -4.31
N LEU A 109 -13.75 4.00 -4.15
CA LEU A 109 -12.60 4.79 -3.72
C LEU A 109 -12.17 4.38 -2.32
N THR A 110 -13.07 4.45 -1.34
CA THR A 110 -12.77 4.18 0.07
C THR A 110 -12.27 2.75 0.28
N GLN A 111 -12.85 1.78 -0.44
CA GLN A 111 -12.44 0.38 -0.35
C GLN A 111 -11.02 0.16 -0.86
N THR A 112 -10.70 0.72 -2.03
CA THR A 112 -9.38 0.56 -2.65
C THR A 112 -8.30 1.27 -1.84
N VAL A 113 -8.53 2.51 -1.39
CA VAL A 113 -7.49 3.26 -0.65
C VAL A 113 -7.24 2.70 0.74
N GLU A 114 -8.27 2.19 1.44
CA GLU A 114 -8.10 1.49 2.72
C GLU A 114 -7.29 0.20 2.55
N GLY A 115 -7.48 -0.54 1.45
CA GLY A 115 -6.63 -1.69 1.16
C GLY A 115 -5.16 -1.31 0.90
N TYR A 116 -4.88 -0.16 0.26
CA TYR A 116 -3.51 0.33 0.13
C TYR A 116 -2.91 0.74 1.47
N HIS A 117 -3.72 1.35 2.35
CA HIS A 117 -3.33 1.71 3.72
C HIS A 117 -2.88 0.48 4.53
N ALA A 118 -3.51 -0.68 4.30
CA ALA A 118 -3.18 -1.94 4.96
C ALA A 118 -1.79 -2.50 4.59
N MET A 119 -1.21 -2.10 3.45
CA MET A 119 0.01 -2.73 2.90
C MET A 119 1.29 -2.49 3.71
N LYS A 120 1.29 -1.54 4.67
CA LYS A 120 2.42 -1.35 5.60
C LYS A 120 2.78 -2.63 6.36
N SER A 121 1.79 -3.45 6.71
CA SER A 121 2.01 -4.75 7.36
C SER A 121 2.94 -5.66 6.55
N HIS A 122 2.76 -5.73 5.23
CA HIS A 122 3.65 -6.53 4.37
C HIS A 122 5.07 -5.98 4.31
N VAL A 123 5.24 -4.65 4.32
CA VAL A 123 6.58 -4.04 4.38
C VAL A 123 7.31 -4.46 5.65
N GLN A 124 6.67 -4.34 6.80
CA GLN A 124 7.28 -4.72 8.08
C GLN A 124 7.59 -6.22 8.13
N VAL A 125 6.67 -7.08 7.68
CA VAL A 125 6.88 -8.54 7.64
C VAL A 125 8.04 -8.90 6.72
N ARG A 126 8.09 -8.32 5.51
CA ARG A 126 9.17 -8.58 4.54
C ARG A 126 10.56 -8.29 5.10
N PHE A 127 10.68 -7.26 5.93
CA PHE A 127 11.95 -6.80 6.50
C PHE A 127 12.20 -7.26 7.94
N GLY A 128 11.38 -8.19 8.45
CA GLY A 128 11.59 -8.80 9.75
C GLY A 128 11.48 -7.86 10.95
N ARG A 129 10.57 -6.88 10.86
CA ARG A 129 10.35 -5.84 11.87
C ARG A 129 9.48 -6.33 13.03
N TRP A 130 9.83 -7.48 13.61
CA TRP A 130 8.94 -8.25 14.48
C TRP A 130 8.52 -7.50 15.74
N ARG A 131 9.48 -6.85 16.42
CA ARG A 131 9.18 -6.06 17.62
C ARG A 131 8.33 -4.84 17.26
N GLU A 132 8.66 -4.14 16.17
CA GLU A 132 7.85 -3.00 15.75
C GLU A 132 6.41 -3.39 15.37
N ILE A 133 6.22 -4.57 14.77
CA ILE A 133 4.88 -5.09 14.47
C ILE A 133 4.10 -5.37 15.76
N ILE A 134 4.75 -5.99 16.76
CA ILE A 134 4.12 -6.30 18.05
C ILE A 134 3.78 -5.01 18.81
N ASP A 135 4.67 -4.02 18.78
CA ASP A 135 4.51 -2.74 19.46
C ASP A 135 3.55 -1.78 18.74
N GLU A 136 3.29 -1.98 17.44
CA GLU A 136 2.35 -1.14 16.68
C GLU A 136 0.92 -1.29 17.26
N PRO A 137 0.25 -0.21 17.66
CA PRO A 137 -1.12 -0.30 18.15
C PRO A 137 -2.06 -0.77 17.04
N MET A 138 -3.04 -1.60 17.42
CA MET A 138 -4.14 -1.96 16.54
C MET A 138 -4.95 -0.71 16.14
N ASN A 139 -5.57 -0.75 14.97
CA ASN A 139 -6.47 0.30 14.53
C ASN A 139 -7.67 0.44 15.51
N GLY A 140 -8.01 1.68 15.86
CA GLY A 140 -9.10 1.96 16.82
C GLY A 140 -10.51 1.84 16.24
N GLU A 141 -10.66 1.72 14.92
CA GLU A 141 -11.94 1.62 14.21
C GLU A 141 -11.95 0.41 13.26
N PRO A 142 -11.94 -0.83 13.80
CA PRO A 142 -11.79 -2.04 12.99
C PRO A 142 -12.92 -2.28 11.98
N GLY A 143 -14.11 -1.69 12.20
CA GLY A 143 -15.21 -1.72 11.23
C GLY A 143 -15.04 -0.76 10.05
N LEU A 144 -14.21 0.28 10.19
CA LEU A 144 -13.87 1.22 9.11
C LEU A 144 -12.63 0.77 8.35
N TYR A 145 -11.62 0.31 9.08
CA TYR A 145 -10.33 -0.14 8.57
C TYR A 145 -10.24 -1.67 8.52
N VAL A 146 -11.19 -2.28 7.82
CA VAL A 146 -11.43 -3.72 7.89
C VAL A 146 -10.26 -4.56 7.36
N VAL A 147 -9.60 -4.14 6.27
CA VAL A 147 -8.46 -4.87 5.68
C VAL A 147 -7.19 -4.58 6.48
N THR A 148 -7.00 -3.33 6.91
CA THR A 148 -5.88 -2.93 7.75
C THR A 148 -5.86 -3.71 9.05
N THR A 149 -7.01 -3.84 9.73
CA THR A 149 -7.12 -4.59 10.98
C THR A 149 -6.78 -6.06 10.77
N ALA A 150 -7.30 -6.67 9.70
CA ALA A 150 -6.95 -8.05 9.35
C ALA A 150 -5.43 -8.19 9.11
N LEU A 151 -4.83 -7.30 8.31
CA LEU A 151 -3.40 -7.36 8.03
C LEU A 151 -2.52 -7.01 9.24
N GLN A 152 -3.01 -6.27 10.24
CA GLN A 152 -2.31 -6.07 11.51
C GLN A 152 -2.29 -7.37 12.33
N HIS A 153 -3.42 -8.08 12.47
CA HIS A 153 -3.46 -9.39 13.13
C HIS A 153 -2.58 -10.42 12.43
N TYR A 154 -2.65 -10.50 11.09
CA TYR A 154 -1.73 -11.33 10.29
C TYR A 154 -0.26 -11.04 10.60
N ALA A 155 0.14 -9.76 10.58
CA ALA A 155 1.52 -9.39 10.82
C ALA A 155 1.97 -9.74 12.25
N LYS A 156 1.13 -9.45 13.25
CA LYS A 156 1.41 -9.79 14.66
C LYS A 156 1.52 -11.29 14.86
N GLY A 157 0.64 -12.09 14.25
CA GLY A 157 0.71 -13.55 14.27
C GLY A 157 2.03 -14.08 13.72
N VAL A 158 2.47 -13.59 12.55
CA VAL A 158 3.78 -13.93 11.95
C VAL A 158 4.93 -13.52 12.88
N ALA A 159 4.87 -12.32 13.47
CA ALA A 159 5.91 -11.81 14.37
C ALA A 159 6.04 -12.65 15.65
N HIS A 160 4.92 -12.94 16.33
CA HIS A 160 4.91 -13.80 17.52
C HIS A 160 5.39 -15.21 17.22
N ALA A 161 4.94 -15.82 16.12
CA ALA A 161 5.40 -17.15 15.70
C ALA A 161 6.91 -17.18 15.46
N THR A 162 7.45 -16.16 14.77
CA THR A 162 8.89 -16.04 14.50
C THR A 162 9.70 -15.87 15.78
N LEU A 163 9.15 -15.17 16.78
CA LEU A 163 9.77 -15.00 18.10
C LEU A 163 9.46 -16.16 19.07
N ARG A 164 8.81 -17.24 18.59
CA ARG A 164 8.47 -18.45 19.34
C ARG A 164 7.48 -18.24 20.48
N ASP A 165 6.68 -17.17 20.43
CA ASP A 165 5.55 -16.95 21.31
C ASP A 165 4.28 -17.52 20.65
N PHE A 166 4.17 -18.84 20.66
CA PHE A 166 3.10 -19.55 19.93
C PHE A 166 1.70 -19.26 20.48
N ALA A 167 1.58 -19.07 21.79
CA ALA A 167 0.29 -18.75 22.41
C ALA A 167 -0.24 -17.40 21.92
N SER A 168 0.62 -16.38 21.79
CA SER A 168 0.20 -15.10 21.21
C SER A 168 -0.04 -15.20 19.71
N ALA A 169 0.77 -15.99 18.99
CA ALA A 169 0.57 -16.22 17.56
C ALA A 169 -0.79 -16.86 17.25
N GLU A 170 -1.18 -17.89 18.00
CA GLU A 170 -2.50 -18.54 17.87
C GLU A 170 -3.64 -17.56 18.14
N ARG A 171 -3.53 -16.73 19.19
CA ARG A 171 -4.52 -15.68 19.46
C ARG A 171 -4.67 -14.69 18.31
N GLU A 172 -3.56 -14.25 17.71
CA GLU A 172 -3.60 -13.34 16.56
C GLU A 172 -4.17 -14.02 15.30
N CYS A 173 -3.92 -15.31 15.09
CA CYS A 173 -4.55 -16.08 14.03
C CYS A 173 -6.08 -16.17 14.20
N ASP A 174 -6.56 -16.44 15.42
CA ASP A 174 -8.00 -16.47 15.70
C ASP A 174 -8.65 -15.10 15.47
N LEU A 175 -7.99 -14.02 15.91
CA LEU A 175 -8.46 -12.65 15.71
C LEU A 175 -8.46 -12.26 14.22
N PHE A 176 -7.44 -12.68 13.46
CA PHE A 176 -7.41 -12.53 12.00
C PHE A 176 -8.61 -13.23 11.35
N SER A 177 -8.88 -14.49 11.68
CA SER A 177 -10.01 -15.24 11.13
C SER A 177 -11.35 -14.56 11.44
N ARG A 178 -11.57 -14.13 12.69
CA ARG A 178 -12.79 -13.39 13.06
C ARG A 178 -12.94 -12.08 12.31
N GLN A 179 -11.84 -11.36 12.09
CA GLN A 179 -11.86 -10.12 11.32
C GLN A 179 -12.20 -10.40 9.86
N ILE A 180 -11.63 -11.44 9.24
CA ILE A 180 -11.93 -11.85 7.87
C ILE A 180 -13.42 -12.23 7.73
N ASP A 181 -13.98 -12.98 8.67
CA ASP A 181 -15.40 -13.36 8.68
C ASP A 181 -16.35 -12.16 8.79
N SER A 182 -15.87 -11.03 9.31
CA SER A 182 -16.64 -9.78 9.39
C SER A 182 -16.63 -8.96 8.09
N ILE A 183 -15.77 -9.28 7.13
CA ILE A 183 -15.64 -8.51 5.88
C ILE A 183 -16.76 -8.91 4.91
N PRO A 184 -17.58 -7.96 4.42
CA PRO A 184 -18.64 -8.28 3.47
C PRO A 184 -18.12 -8.88 2.16
N LEU A 185 -18.85 -9.84 1.60
CA LEU A 185 -18.46 -10.56 0.37
C LEU A 185 -18.34 -9.65 -0.86
N GLU A 186 -18.99 -8.49 -0.84
CA GLU A 186 -18.93 -7.46 -1.87
C GLU A 186 -17.69 -6.57 -1.75
N ARG A 187 -16.91 -6.68 -0.66
CA ARG A 187 -15.65 -5.94 -0.49
C ARG A 187 -14.69 -6.30 -1.63
N ARG A 188 -14.20 -5.29 -2.35
CA ARG A 188 -13.20 -5.45 -3.42
C ARG A 188 -12.02 -4.51 -3.17
N PHE A 189 -10.81 -5.04 -3.32
CA PHE A 189 -9.59 -4.24 -3.22
C PHE A 189 -9.10 -3.78 -4.60
N LEU A 190 -8.97 -4.71 -5.55
CA LEU A 190 -8.61 -4.47 -6.95
C LEU A 190 -9.57 -5.25 -7.85
N SER A 191 -10.52 -4.56 -8.47
CA SER A 191 -11.42 -5.09 -9.50
C SER A 191 -11.82 -4.02 -10.52
#